data_AF-A0A3B9YDS2-F1
#
_entry.id   AF-A0A3B9YDS2-F1
#
_cell.length_a   1.000
_cell.length_b   1.000
_cell.length_c   1.000
_cell.angle_alpha   90.00
_cell.angle_beta   90.00
_cell.angle_gamma   90.00
#
_symmetry.space_group_name_H-M   'P 1'
#
loop_
_entity.id
_entity.type
_entity.pdbx_description
1 polymer ?
#
loop_
_entity_poly.entity_id
_entity_poly.type
_entity_poly.pdbx_seq_one_letter_code
_entity_poly.pdbx_strand_id
1 'polypeptide(L)'
;MTKKPKAKTPRSKAAKTRAPKPARKANGKSAKPAPAPAKPAEEQDEAEKVNLDEFKVEEHAPRLESKWVEVECPYCGDSMDVRVDPNEEGQSLVQDCQVCCKPVQISVDVEDGEVDVYASRS
;
A
#
# COMPACT_ATOMS: atom_id res chain seq x y z
N MET A 1 -70.04 -0.02 -31.83
CA MET A 1 -69.16 -0.28 -30.66
C MET A 1 -67.73 0.16 -31.00
N THR A 2 -67.46 1.45 -31.04
CA THR A 2 -66.16 2.00 -31.47
C THR A 2 -65.25 2.15 -30.25
N LYS A 3 -64.20 1.31 -30.20
CA LYS A 3 -63.20 1.33 -29.12
C LYS A 3 -62.35 2.60 -29.22
N LYS A 4 -62.52 3.48 -28.24
CA LYS A 4 -61.73 4.69 -27.96
C LYS A 4 -60.23 4.35 -27.81
N PRO A 5 -59.28 5.07 -28.44
CA PRO A 5 -57.86 4.83 -28.19
C PRO A 5 -57.47 5.35 -26.80
N LYS A 6 -56.76 4.53 -26.02
CA LYS A 6 -56.20 4.92 -24.72
C LYS A 6 -54.99 5.83 -24.95
N ALA A 7 -55.08 7.08 -24.53
CA ALA A 7 -53.95 8.01 -24.47
C ALA A 7 -52.90 7.47 -23.48
N LYS A 8 -51.66 7.26 -23.95
CA LYS A 8 -50.51 6.94 -23.10
C LYS A 8 -49.79 8.23 -22.77
N THR A 9 -49.89 8.69 -21.52
CA THR A 9 -49.16 9.85 -21.00
C THR A 9 -47.64 9.59 -21.01
N PRO A 10 -46.79 10.53 -21.47
CA PRO A 10 -45.35 10.38 -21.35
C PRO A 10 -44.90 10.50 -19.88
N ARG A 11 -44.02 9.61 -19.42
CA ARG A 11 -43.40 9.64 -18.09
C ARG A 11 -42.43 10.83 -18.02
N SER A 12 -42.65 11.75 -17.09
CA SER A 12 -41.77 12.89 -16.83
C SER A 12 -40.38 12.41 -16.37
N LYS A 13 -39.32 12.87 -17.05
CA LYS A 13 -37.92 12.69 -16.62
C LYS A 13 -37.64 13.63 -15.45
N ALA A 14 -37.31 13.08 -14.28
CA ALA A 14 -36.80 13.87 -13.15
C ALA A 14 -35.32 14.26 -13.43
N ALA A 15 -35.04 15.55 -13.37
CA ALA A 15 -33.71 16.13 -13.53
C ALA A 15 -32.82 15.77 -12.33
N LYS A 16 -31.64 15.20 -12.60
CA LYS A 16 -30.57 15.01 -11.61
C LYS A 16 -29.80 16.33 -11.44
N THR A 17 -30.10 17.10 -10.42
CA THR A 17 -29.27 18.24 -10.00
C THR A 17 -28.14 17.74 -9.10
N ARG A 18 -26.88 17.87 -9.56
CA ARG A 18 -25.69 17.61 -8.74
C ARG A 18 -25.47 18.79 -7.80
N ALA A 19 -25.32 18.53 -6.51
CA ALA A 19 -24.87 19.53 -5.54
C ALA A 19 -23.36 19.81 -5.71
N PRO A 20 -22.89 21.07 -5.56
CA PRO A 20 -21.48 21.38 -5.53
C PRO A 20 -20.85 20.99 -4.17
N LYS A 21 -19.66 20.40 -4.20
CA LYS A 21 -18.85 20.09 -3.01
C LYS A 21 -18.29 21.39 -2.41
N PRO A 22 -18.22 21.56 -1.08
CA PRO A 22 -17.60 22.73 -0.47
C PRO A 22 -16.08 22.72 -0.65
N ALA A 23 -15.55 23.89 -0.98
CA ALA A 23 -14.12 24.16 -1.19
C ALA A 23 -13.33 23.96 0.11
N ARG A 24 -12.27 23.14 0.05
CA ARG A 24 -11.25 23.03 1.10
C ARG A 24 -10.46 24.34 1.17
N LYS A 25 -10.43 24.97 2.34
CA LYS A 25 -9.54 26.10 2.63
C LYS A 25 -8.11 25.58 2.82
N ALA A 26 -7.20 26.11 2.01
CA ALA A 26 -5.76 26.00 2.19
C ALA A 26 -5.30 26.97 3.27
N ASN A 27 -4.51 26.50 4.23
CA ASN A 27 -3.65 27.37 5.03
C ASN A 27 -2.47 26.57 5.60
N GLY A 28 -1.26 27.11 5.50
CA GLY A 28 -0.06 26.58 6.17
C GLY A 28 1.15 26.45 5.26
N LYS A 29 2.00 27.46 5.31
CA LYS A 29 3.22 27.66 4.53
C LYS A 29 4.42 27.36 5.43
N SER A 30 5.50 26.87 4.83
CA SER A 30 6.88 26.81 5.36
C SER A 30 7.21 25.72 6.39
N ALA A 31 8.13 24.82 6.03
CA ALA A 31 9.52 24.89 6.46
C ALA A 31 10.19 23.49 6.40
N LYS A 32 11.29 23.43 5.64
CA LYS A 32 12.35 22.42 5.77
C LYS A 32 13.00 22.62 7.15
N PRO A 33 13.30 21.55 7.91
CA PRO A 33 14.71 21.19 8.03
C PRO A 33 14.97 19.67 8.11
N ALA A 34 16.09 19.27 7.54
CA ALA A 34 16.82 18.10 7.99
C ALA A 34 17.62 18.50 9.25
N PRO A 35 17.60 17.70 10.32
CA PRO A 35 18.71 17.64 11.25
C PRO A 35 19.55 16.41 10.93
N ALA A 36 20.79 16.64 10.51
CA ALA A 36 21.85 15.67 10.67
C ALA A 36 22.12 15.51 12.18
N PRO A 37 22.21 14.30 12.74
CA PRO A 37 22.88 14.13 14.01
C PRO A 37 24.39 14.27 13.77
N ALA A 38 24.90 15.39 14.26
CA ALA A 38 26.31 15.59 14.51
C ALA A 38 26.85 14.48 15.43
N LYS A 39 28.08 14.06 15.17
CA LYS A 39 28.88 13.24 16.09
C LYS A 39 29.05 13.97 17.43
N PRO A 40 28.98 13.27 18.57
CA PRO A 40 29.81 13.59 19.71
C PRO A 40 31.08 12.74 19.67
N ALA A 41 32.23 13.40 19.71
CA ALA A 41 33.48 12.80 20.11
C ALA A 41 33.51 12.70 21.64
N GLU A 42 33.89 11.52 22.13
CA GLU A 42 34.81 11.27 23.26
C GLU A 42 34.44 11.75 24.69
N GLU A 43 34.29 10.80 25.63
CA GLU A 43 34.99 10.71 26.93
C GLU A 43 34.50 9.41 27.66
N GLN A 44 35.36 8.83 28.51
CA GLN A 44 35.52 7.41 28.87
C GLN A 44 34.79 6.95 30.17
N ASP A 45 34.92 5.63 30.44
CA ASP A 45 34.73 4.90 31.74
C ASP A 45 33.29 4.38 32.01
N GLU A 46 32.97 3.12 32.34
CA GLU A 46 33.68 1.99 32.97
C GLU A 46 33.12 0.65 32.45
N ALA A 47 33.91 -0.42 32.60
CA ALA A 47 33.66 -1.76 32.09
C ALA A 47 32.52 -2.51 32.81
N GLU A 48 31.67 -3.18 32.04
CA GLU A 48 31.14 -4.49 32.45
C GLU A 48 31.23 -5.46 31.28
N LYS A 49 32.13 -6.43 31.44
CA LYS A 49 32.51 -7.40 30.43
C LYS A 49 31.43 -8.49 30.35
N VAL A 50 30.82 -8.66 29.19
CA VAL A 50 30.12 -9.90 28.84
C VAL A 50 30.99 -10.67 27.83
N ASN A 51 31.30 -11.93 28.15
CA ASN A 51 32.40 -12.72 27.58
C ASN A 51 32.30 -12.94 26.06
N LEU A 52 33.50 -13.02 25.45
CA LEU A 52 33.79 -13.10 24.02
C LEU A 52 34.39 -14.48 23.71
N ASP A 53 33.74 -15.58 24.09
CA ASP A 53 34.25 -16.93 23.77
C ASP A 53 33.25 -18.05 24.10
N GLU A 54 32.10 -18.08 23.41
CA GLU A 54 31.49 -19.36 22.98
C GLU A 54 30.71 -19.13 21.68
N PHE A 55 31.50 -19.19 20.61
CA PHE A 55 31.19 -18.91 19.22
C PHE A 55 30.59 -20.14 18.54
N LYS A 56 29.35 -20.04 18.03
CA LYS A 56 28.94 -20.66 16.75
C LYS A 56 27.62 -20.10 16.22
N VAL A 57 27.60 -18.84 15.78
CA VAL A 57 26.59 -18.42 14.80
C VAL A 57 27.12 -18.80 13.42
N GLU A 58 26.85 -20.05 13.07
CA GLU A 58 27.06 -20.60 11.73
C GLU A 58 26.25 -19.75 10.73
N GLU A 59 26.96 -19.21 9.74
CA GLU A 59 26.50 -18.46 8.55
C GLU A 59 25.00 -18.17 8.45
N HIS A 60 24.60 -16.96 8.84
CA HIS A 60 23.35 -16.39 8.32
C HIS A 60 23.53 -16.22 6.81
N ALA A 61 22.93 -17.12 6.03
CA ALA A 61 22.75 -16.96 4.59
C ALA A 61 22.36 -15.50 4.30
N PRO A 62 22.85 -14.86 3.21
CA PRO A 62 22.50 -13.49 2.89
C PRO A 62 20.98 -13.42 2.75
N ARG A 63 20.30 -13.03 3.83
CA ARG A 63 18.85 -12.97 3.89
C ARG A 63 18.48 -11.81 3.00
N LEU A 64 18.01 -12.12 1.80
CA LEU A 64 17.57 -11.10 0.87
C LEU A 64 16.48 -10.30 1.60
N GLU A 65 16.73 -9.02 1.84
CA GLU A 65 15.91 -8.23 2.76
C GLU A 65 14.52 -7.99 2.16
N SER A 66 13.48 -8.08 2.98
CA SER A 66 12.11 -7.84 2.54
C SER A 66 11.99 -6.43 1.95
N LYS A 67 11.34 -6.31 0.79
CA LYS A 67 11.23 -5.05 0.04
C LYS A 67 9.78 -4.61 -0.10
N TRP A 68 9.58 -3.30 -0.26
CA TRP A 68 8.28 -2.71 -0.57
C TRP A 68 8.12 -2.51 -2.07
N VAL A 69 6.94 -2.88 -2.59
CA VAL A 69 6.54 -2.75 -4.00
C VAL A 69 5.20 -2.02 -4.04
N GLU A 70 5.06 -1.09 -4.99
CA GLU A 70 3.79 -0.39 -5.22
C GLU A 70 2.96 -1.14 -6.26
N VAL A 71 1.69 -1.40 -5.95
CA VAL A 71 0.73 -2.06 -6.85
C VAL A 71 -0.58 -1.29 -6.93
N GLU A 72 -1.25 -1.33 -8.07
CA GLU A 72 -2.54 -0.65 -8.25
C GLU A 72 -3.73 -1.56 -7.87
N CYS A 73 -4.67 -1.02 -7.11
CA CYS A 73 -5.87 -1.73 -6.71
C CYS A 73 -6.81 -2.00 -7.93
N PRO A 74 -7.19 -3.25 -8.24
CA PRO A 74 -8.04 -3.59 -9.38
C PRO A 74 -9.52 -3.18 -9.23
N TYR A 75 -9.87 -2.57 -8.10
CA TYR A 75 -11.22 -2.09 -7.78
C TYR A 75 -11.35 -0.56 -7.91
N CYS A 76 -10.43 0.22 -7.33
CA CYS A 76 -10.49 1.68 -7.33
C CYS A 76 -9.36 2.36 -8.11
N GLY A 77 -8.30 1.64 -8.48
CA GLY A 77 -7.13 2.17 -9.19
C GLY A 77 -6.21 3.03 -8.30
N ASP A 78 -6.25 2.84 -6.98
CA ASP A 78 -5.36 3.52 -6.05
C ASP A 78 -4.08 2.70 -5.82
N SER A 79 -2.95 3.37 -5.57
CA SER A 79 -1.67 2.72 -5.30
C SER A 79 -1.64 2.15 -3.87
N MET A 80 -1.06 0.96 -3.72
CA MET A 80 -0.93 0.25 -2.45
C MET A 80 0.50 -0.25 -2.27
N ASP A 81 1.05 -0.04 -1.07
CA ASP A 81 2.36 -0.58 -0.69
C ASP A 81 2.23 -2.03 -0.20
N VAL A 82 2.94 -2.94 -0.86
CA VAL A 82 2.99 -4.36 -0.49
C VAL A 82 4.40 -4.72 -0.07
N ARG A 83 4.52 -5.34 1.10
CA ARG A 83 5.78 -5.92 1.57
C ARG A 83 5.93 -7.32 1.00
N VAL A 84 7.02 -7.53 0.25
CA VAL A 84 7.37 -8.79 -0.39
C VAL A 84 8.68 -9.30 0.19
N ASP A 85 8.72 -10.58 0.57
CA ASP A 85 9.96 -11.22 1.01
C ASP A 85 10.47 -12.16 -0.11
N PRO A 86 11.57 -11.84 -0.79
CA PRO A 86 12.02 -12.62 -1.94
C PRO A 86 12.65 -13.97 -1.58
N ASN A 87 12.68 -14.36 -0.29
CA ASN A 87 13.08 -15.71 0.13
C ASN A 87 11.94 -16.72 0.04
N GLU A 88 10.70 -16.29 -0.16
CA GLU A 88 9.54 -17.16 -0.29
C GLU A 88 8.96 -17.04 -1.72
N GLU A 89 9.26 -18.04 -2.53
CA GLU A 89 8.78 -18.17 -3.91
C GLU A 89 7.26 -18.40 -3.94
N GLY A 90 6.57 -17.83 -4.94
CA GLY A 90 5.14 -18.08 -5.18
C GLY A 90 4.20 -17.57 -4.08
N GLN A 91 4.59 -16.51 -3.37
CA GLN A 91 3.78 -15.90 -2.31
C GLN A 91 2.42 -15.45 -2.84
N SER A 92 1.35 -15.85 -2.17
CA SER A 92 0.00 -15.35 -2.43
C SER A 92 -0.63 -14.85 -1.15
N LEU A 93 -1.05 -13.58 -1.13
CA LEU A 93 -1.60 -12.94 0.06
C LEU A 93 -2.79 -12.05 -0.30
N VAL A 94 -3.74 -11.96 0.63
CA VAL A 94 -4.91 -11.10 0.49
C VAL A 94 -4.75 -9.90 1.41
N GLN A 95 -4.74 -8.70 0.84
CA GLN A 95 -4.74 -7.44 1.61
C GLN A 95 -5.95 -6.60 1.23
N ASP A 96 -6.52 -5.90 2.20
CA ASP A 96 -7.58 -4.93 1.94
C ASP A 96 -7.02 -3.62 1.38
N CYS A 97 -7.71 -3.06 0.39
CA CYS A 97 -7.37 -1.75 -0.14
C CYS A 97 -7.65 -0.64 0.90
N GLN A 98 -6.66 0.18 1.22
CA GLN A 98 -6.77 1.28 2.19
C GLN A 98 -7.80 2.35 1.78
N VAL A 99 -8.18 2.41 0.50
CA VAL A 99 -9.13 3.40 -0.03
C VAL A 99 -10.54 2.83 -0.18
N CYS A 100 -10.69 1.63 -0.77
CA CYS A 100 -12.01 1.05 -1.05
C CYS A 100 -12.40 -0.13 -0.16
N CYS A 101 -11.53 -0.54 0.77
CA CYS A 101 -11.73 -1.63 1.73
C CYS A 101 -12.20 -2.95 1.10
N LYS A 102 -11.78 -3.23 -0.14
CA LYS A 102 -12.06 -4.50 -0.82
C LYS A 102 -10.84 -5.42 -0.72
N PRO A 103 -11.03 -6.74 -0.56
CA PRO A 103 -9.94 -7.69 -0.56
C PRO A 103 -9.29 -7.74 -1.94
N VAL A 104 -7.97 -7.59 -1.99
CA VAL A 104 -7.15 -7.68 -3.20
C VAL A 104 -6.26 -8.91 -3.05
N GLN A 105 -6.32 -9.81 -4.03
CA GLN A 105 -5.43 -10.96 -4.12
C GLN A 105 -4.13 -10.50 -4.77
N ILE A 106 -3.03 -10.59 -4.02
CA ILE A 106 -1.69 -10.25 -4.50
C ILE A 106 -0.92 -11.55 -4.69
N SER A 107 -0.34 -11.71 -5.87
CA SER A 107 0.51 -12.83 -6.26
C SER A 107 1.91 -12.30 -6.53
N VAL A 108 2.90 -12.91 -5.89
CA VAL A 108 4.32 -12.60 -6.07
C VAL A 108 4.95 -13.81 -6.74
N ASP A 109 5.60 -13.55 -7.87
CA ASP A 109 6.41 -14.52 -8.57
C ASP A 109 7.88 -14.09 -8.49
N VAL A 110 8.78 -15.04 -8.27
CA VAL A 110 10.21 -14.77 -8.16
C VAL A 110 10.93 -15.71 -9.11
N GLU A 111 11.43 -15.18 -10.22
CA GLU A 111 12.13 -15.93 -11.27
C GLU A 111 13.51 -15.31 -11.51
N ASP A 112 14.57 -16.11 -11.43
CA ASP A 112 15.96 -15.68 -11.66
C ASP A 112 16.41 -14.43 -10.84
N GLY A 113 15.78 -14.20 -9.68
CA GLY A 113 16.04 -13.04 -8.83
C GLY A 113 15.30 -11.75 -9.22
N GLU A 114 14.48 -11.81 -10.27
CA GLU A 114 13.48 -10.80 -10.59
C GLU A 114 12.18 -11.11 -9.82
N VAL A 115 11.56 -10.06 -9.27
CA VAL A 115 10.33 -10.19 -8.50
C VAL A 115 9.22 -9.51 -9.29
N ASP A 116 8.23 -10.30 -9.71
CA ASP A 116 7.03 -9.80 -10.36
C ASP A 116 5.84 -9.86 -9.39
N VAL A 117 5.01 -8.82 -9.41
CA VAL A 117 3.90 -8.67 -8.46
C VAL A 117 2.63 -8.31 -9.21
N TYR A 118 1.62 -9.15 -9.04
CA TYR A 118 0.33 -9.02 -9.69
C TYR A 118 -0.78 -8.79 -8.67
N ALA A 119 -1.63 -7.80 -8.93
CA ALA A 119 -2.83 -7.55 -8.15
C ALA A 119 -4.08 -8.00 -8.92
N SER A 120 -4.92 -8.81 -8.28
CA SER A 120 -6.15 -9.33 -8.86
C SER A 120 -7.31 -9.25 -7.87
N ARG A 121 -8.52 -9.48 -8.37
CA ARG A 121 -9.73 -9.48 -7.55
C ARG A 121 -9.87 -10.85 -6.89
N SER A 122 -9.97 -10.90 -5.56
CA SER A 122 -10.19 -12.14 -4.79
C SER A 122 -11.63 -12.63 -4.86
#